data_AF-A0A2A4ZAM5-F1
#
_entry.id   AF-A0A2A4ZAM5-F1
#
_cell.length_a   1.000
_cell.length_b   1.000
_cell.length_c   1.000
_cell.angle_alpha   90.00
_cell.angle_beta   90.00
_cell.angle_gamma   90.00
#
_symmetry.space_group_name_H-M   'P 1'
#
loop_
_entity.id
_entity.type
_entity.pdbx_description
1 polymer ?
#
loop_
_entity_poly.entity_id
_entity_poly.type
_entity_poly.pdbx_seq_one_letter_code
_entity_poly.pdbx_strand_id
1 'polypeptide(L)'
;MQSLEPNPTERSPQELRSLLSVNLRTLIGDGVVTKICRAANINRTQFNRYLTGESFPRPDMLDRICRFFGVDANILIRPIHEAPETPERILLRYAIQAGRFDCAGDMPLALMTVRAFPKSATARFILAQCAGTISPGEFQMLAEEAGFAGLPADPITILAGVIEIPNTEPLL
;
A
#
# COMPACT_ATOMS: atom_id res chain seq x y z
N MET A 1 -22.44 -3.63 -28.64
CA MET A 1 -21.39 -2.60 -28.48
C MET A 1 -21.00 -2.61 -27.01
N GLN A 2 -19.93 -3.32 -26.65
CA GLN A 2 -19.37 -3.26 -25.30
C GLN A 2 -18.64 -1.91 -25.19
N SER A 3 -19.20 -1.01 -24.39
CA SER A 3 -18.51 0.20 -23.96
C SER A 3 -17.28 -0.23 -23.17
N LEU A 4 -16.09 0.02 -23.71
CA LEU A 4 -14.84 -0.10 -22.96
C LEU A 4 -14.91 0.91 -21.82
N GLU A 5 -15.06 0.41 -20.60
CA GLU A 5 -14.75 1.16 -19.39
C GLU A 5 -13.39 1.87 -19.57
N PRO A 6 -13.23 3.11 -19.11
CA PRO A 6 -11.98 3.85 -19.29
C PRO A 6 -10.82 3.05 -18.68
N ASN A 7 -9.79 2.79 -19.48
CA ASN A 7 -8.56 2.14 -19.04
C ASN A 7 -8.05 2.89 -17.78
N PRO A 8 -7.84 2.23 -16.64
CA PRO A 8 -7.31 2.88 -15.44
C PRO A 8 -6.06 3.66 -15.83
N THR A 9 -6.04 4.94 -15.45
CA THR A 9 -5.18 5.97 -16.03
C THR A 9 -3.73 5.49 -16.09
N GLU A 10 -3.24 5.12 -17.28
CA GLU A 10 -1.87 4.64 -17.46
C GLU A 10 -0.90 5.73 -17.00
N ARG A 11 -0.10 5.41 -15.96
CA ARG A 11 0.88 6.34 -15.43
C ARG A 11 1.91 6.67 -16.50
N SER A 12 2.12 7.97 -16.71
CA SER A 12 3.14 8.45 -17.63
C SER A 12 4.54 8.00 -17.19
N PRO A 13 5.50 7.85 -18.13
CA PRO A 13 6.87 7.54 -17.78
C PRO A 13 7.49 8.52 -16.78
N GLN A 14 7.05 9.79 -16.78
CA GLN A 14 7.54 10.82 -15.88
C GLN A 14 7.05 10.60 -14.44
N GLU A 15 5.79 10.20 -14.27
CA GLU A 15 5.22 9.86 -12.95
C GLU A 15 5.93 8.65 -12.34
N LEU A 16 6.20 7.61 -13.15
CA LEU A 16 6.93 6.43 -12.69
C LEU A 16 8.38 6.77 -12.26
N ARG A 17 9.05 7.70 -12.96
CA ARG A 17 10.39 8.18 -12.53
C ARG A 17 10.32 8.99 -11.24
N SER A 18 9.30 9.84 -11.11
CA SER A 18 9.06 10.61 -9.89
C SER A 18 8.83 9.67 -8.69
N LEU A 19 8.01 8.63 -8.88
CA LEU A 19 7.75 7.61 -7.86
C LEU A 19 9.03 6.87 -7.44
N LEU A 20 9.83 6.40 -8.41
CA LEU A 20 11.12 5.78 -8.11
C LEU A 20 12.04 6.73 -7.31
N SER A 21 12.12 7.99 -7.72
CA SER A 21 12.92 9.01 -7.04
C SER A 21 12.50 9.18 -5.57
N VAL A 22 11.20 9.29 -5.30
CA VAL A 22 10.64 9.36 -3.94
C VAL A 22 10.95 8.11 -3.14
N ASN A 23 10.79 6.93 -3.71
CA ASN A 23 11.10 5.65 -3.07
C ASN A 23 12.58 5.55 -2.72
N LEU A 24 13.49 5.90 -3.63
CA LEU A 24 14.93 5.88 -3.38
C LEU A 24 15.34 6.87 -2.29
N ARG A 25 14.73 8.07 -2.24
CA ARG A 25 14.98 9.03 -1.15
C ARG A 25 14.52 8.49 0.19
N THR A 26 13.35 7.83 0.22
CA THR A 26 12.81 7.18 1.42
C THR A 26 13.74 6.07 1.91
N LEU A 27 14.25 5.25 0.99
CA LEU A 27 15.22 4.18 1.29
C LEU A 27 16.57 4.69 1.81
N ILE A 28 17.03 5.83 1.30
CA ILE A 28 18.27 6.47 1.76
C ILE A 28 18.10 7.02 3.17
N GLY A 29 16.93 7.61 3.48
CA GLY A 29 16.69 8.29 4.75
C GLY A 29 17.75 9.38 5.01
N ASP A 30 18.35 9.36 6.20
CA ASP A 30 19.45 10.27 6.59
C ASP A 30 20.84 9.80 6.10
N GLY A 31 20.87 8.77 5.24
CA GLY A 31 22.09 8.16 4.73
C GLY A 31 22.87 9.07 3.78
N VAL A 32 24.21 9.00 3.86
CA VAL A 32 25.08 9.74 2.94
C VAL A 32 25.16 9.01 1.60
N VAL A 33 24.58 9.60 0.54
CA VAL A 33 24.52 9.05 -0.83
C VAL A 33 25.85 8.48 -1.33
N THR A 34 26.97 9.18 -1.05
CA THR A 34 28.30 8.73 -1.49
C THR A 34 28.72 7.42 -0.82
N LYS A 35 28.40 7.22 0.46
CA LYS A 35 28.68 5.97 1.17
C LYS A 35 27.82 4.83 0.63
N ILE A 36 26.54 5.12 0.38
CA ILE A 36 25.58 4.16 -0.22
C ILE A 36 26.06 3.71 -1.59
N CYS A 37 26.42 4.63 -2.48
CA CYS A 37 26.90 4.29 -3.82
C CYS A 37 28.17 3.41 -3.78
N ARG A 38 29.10 3.68 -2.84
CA ARG A 38 30.30 2.86 -2.65
C ARG A 38 29.97 1.45 -2.15
N ALA A 39 29.10 1.35 -1.14
CA ALA A 39 28.71 0.07 -0.55
C ALA A 39 27.89 -0.80 -1.53
N ALA A 40 26.98 -0.17 -2.29
CA ALA A 40 26.19 -0.84 -3.32
C ALA A 40 26.97 -1.11 -4.61
N ASN A 41 28.20 -0.57 -4.74
CA ASN A 41 29.00 -0.58 -5.97
C ASN A 41 28.20 -0.01 -7.17
N ILE A 42 27.63 1.18 -7.01
CA ILE A 42 26.83 1.89 -8.01
C ILE A 42 27.55 3.18 -8.40
N ASN A 43 27.55 3.52 -9.69
CA ASN A 43 28.07 4.79 -10.15
C ASN A 43 27.23 5.96 -9.58
N ARG A 44 27.88 6.86 -8.82
CA ARG A 44 27.22 7.99 -8.15
C ARG A 44 26.48 8.90 -9.12
N THR A 45 27.04 9.18 -10.28
CA THR A 45 26.39 10.05 -11.29
C THR A 45 25.11 9.40 -11.80
N GLN A 46 25.13 8.11 -12.10
CA GLN A 46 23.93 7.38 -12.53
C GLN A 46 22.88 7.34 -11.42
N PHE A 47 23.29 7.06 -10.18
CA PHE A 47 22.39 7.01 -9.04
C PHE A 47 21.71 8.36 -8.77
N ASN A 48 22.45 9.47 -8.87
CA ASN A 48 21.89 10.80 -8.73
C ASN A 48 20.80 11.10 -9.78
N ARG A 49 20.96 10.64 -11.03
CA ARG A 49 19.90 10.77 -12.04
C ARG A 49 18.63 9.98 -11.70
N TYR A 50 18.76 8.88 -10.96
CA TYR A 50 17.59 8.15 -10.45
C TYR A 50 16.92 8.94 -9.32
N LEU A 51 17.71 9.57 -8.43
CA LEU A 51 17.21 10.43 -7.35
C LEU A 51 16.59 11.76 -7.81
N THR A 52 16.87 12.20 -9.03
CA THR A 52 16.23 13.37 -9.65
C THR A 52 15.10 12.98 -10.59
N GLY A 53 14.90 11.68 -10.85
CA GLY A 53 13.88 11.20 -11.77
C GLY A 53 14.20 11.45 -13.26
N GLU A 54 15.47 11.68 -13.60
CA GLU A 54 15.92 11.92 -14.98
C GLU A 54 15.99 10.64 -15.83
N SER A 55 16.20 9.48 -15.20
CA SER A 55 16.37 8.20 -15.91
C SER A 55 15.90 7.00 -15.10
N PHE A 56 15.67 5.87 -15.76
CA PHE A 56 15.45 4.58 -15.11
C PHE A 56 16.73 3.76 -15.00
N PRO A 57 16.90 2.97 -13.92
CA PRO A 57 17.93 1.95 -13.86
C PRO A 57 17.65 0.88 -14.93
N ARG A 58 18.72 0.35 -15.54
CA ARG A 58 18.64 -0.87 -16.34
C ARG A 58 18.34 -2.07 -15.43
N PRO A 59 17.84 -3.20 -15.96
CA PRO A 59 17.46 -4.35 -15.14
C PRO A 59 18.55 -4.84 -14.16
N ASP A 60 19.81 -4.88 -14.59
CA ASP A 60 20.97 -5.26 -13.76
C ASP A 60 21.24 -4.25 -12.63
N MET A 61 21.10 -2.95 -12.93
CA MET A 61 21.26 -1.89 -11.94
C MET A 61 20.09 -1.87 -10.95
N LEU A 62 18.87 -2.11 -11.42
CA LEU A 62 17.68 -2.23 -10.58
C LEU A 62 17.83 -3.38 -9.60
N ASP A 63 18.21 -4.57 -10.08
CA ASP A 63 18.47 -5.74 -9.26
C ASP A 63 19.52 -5.48 -8.17
N ARG A 64 20.60 -4.74 -8.50
CA ARG A 64 21.61 -4.31 -7.52
C ARG A 64 21.05 -3.36 -6.46
N ILE A 65 20.24 -2.38 -6.87
CA ILE A 65 19.56 -1.45 -5.95
C ILE A 65 18.62 -2.24 -5.02
N CYS A 66 17.77 -3.10 -5.58
CA CYS A 66 16.83 -3.95 -4.86
C CYS A 66 17.53 -4.82 -3.81
N ARG A 67 18.61 -5.53 -4.19
CA ARG A 67 19.40 -6.34 -3.25
C ARG A 67 20.07 -5.51 -2.16
N PHE A 68 20.59 -4.33 -2.49
CA PHE A 68 21.26 -3.48 -1.51
C PHE A 68 20.28 -2.98 -0.44
N PHE A 69 19.06 -2.61 -0.81
CA PHE A 69 18.04 -2.10 0.11
C PHE A 69 17.12 -3.19 0.69
N GLY A 70 17.19 -4.43 0.20
CA GLY A 70 16.31 -5.52 0.65
C GLY A 70 14.87 -5.38 0.18
N VAL A 71 14.66 -4.85 -1.03
CA VAL A 71 13.33 -4.56 -1.61
C VAL A 71 13.18 -5.23 -2.97
N ASP A 72 11.97 -5.25 -3.52
CA ASP A 72 11.68 -5.81 -4.84
C ASP A 72 11.58 -4.71 -5.92
N ALA A 73 11.30 -5.11 -7.16
CA ALA A 73 11.16 -4.18 -8.29
C ALA A 73 9.88 -3.33 -8.23
N ASN A 74 8.96 -3.55 -7.28
CA ASN A 74 7.76 -2.75 -7.12
C ASN A 74 8.08 -1.30 -6.73
N ILE A 75 9.32 -1.00 -6.31
CA ILE A 75 9.80 0.38 -6.13
C ILE A 75 9.65 1.27 -7.38
N LEU A 76 9.44 0.68 -8.56
CA LEU A 76 9.16 1.42 -9.80
C LEU A 76 7.69 1.85 -9.94
N ILE A 77 6.77 1.11 -9.32
CA ILE A 77 5.33 1.18 -9.60
C ILE A 77 4.45 1.30 -8.35
N ARG A 78 5.02 1.24 -7.15
CA ARG A 78 4.30 1.40 -5.89
C ARG A 78 5.15 2.18 -4.88
N PRO A 79 4.53 3.06 -4.06
CA PRO A 79 5.21 3.64 -2.91
C PRO A 79 5.72 2.55 -1.94
N ILE A 80 6.94 2.71 -1.43
CA ILE A 80 7.61 1.65 -0.66
C ILE A 80 7.01 1.40 0.73
N HIS A 81 6.22 2.34 1.24
CA HIS A 81 5.54 2.21 2.53
C HIS A 81 4.19 1.49 2.40
N GLU A 82 3.69 1.28 1.18
CA GLU A 82 2.47 0.52 0.95
C GLU A 82 2.77 -0.97 0.99
N ALA A 83 1.88 -1.74 1.64
CA ALA A 83 1.99 -3.19 1.68
C ALA A 83 1.96 -3.77 0.24
N PRO A 84 2.80 -4.78 -0.06
CA PRO A 84 2.81 -5.39 -1.36
C PRO A 84 1.44 -6.00 -1.69
N GLU A 85 1.09 -5.98 -2.97
CA GLU A 85 -0.08 -6.69 -3.47
C GLU A 85 0.22 -8.18 -3.56
N THR A 86 -0.18 -8.94 -2.54
CA THR A 86 -0.14 -10.40 -2.58
C THR A 86 -1.38 -10.94 -3.29
N PRO A 87 -1.34 -12.15 -3.87
CA PRO A 87 -2.52 -12.79 -4.45
C PRO A 87 -3.71 -12.82 -3.48
N GLU A 88 -3.45 -13.05 -2.19
CA GLU A 88 -4.48 -13.06 -1.14
C GLU A 88 -5.10 -11.67 -0.99
N ARG A 89 -4.29 -10.60 -0.93
CA ARG A 89 -4.80 -9.21 -0.87
C ARG A 89 -5.64 -8.87 -2.09
N ILE A 90 -5.20 -9.28 -3.28
CA ILE A 90 -5.96 -9.09 -4.52
C ILE A 90 -7.32 -9.79 -4.43
N LEU A 91 -7.34 -11.07 -4.06
CA LEU A 91 -8.58 -11.84 -3.92
C LEU A 91 -9.53 -11.25 -2.87
N LEU A 92 -9.00 -10.83 -1.71
CA LEU A 92 -9.79 -10.20 -0.66
C LEU A 92 -10.41 -8.89 -1.16
N ARG A 93 -9.67 -8.02 -1.84
CA ARG A 93 -10.26 -6.80 -2.43
C ARG A 93 -11.38 -7.10 -3.40
N TYR A 94 -11.17 -8.05 -4.32
CA TYR A 94 -12.22 -8.45 -5.26
C TYR A 94 -13.46 -8.99 -4.56
N ALA A 95 -13.29 -9.81 -3.51
CA ALA A 95 -14.39 -10.33 -2.74
C ALA A 95 -15.16 -9.21 -2.04
N ILE A 96 -14.46 -8.25 -1.42
CA ILE A 96 -15.05 -7.10 -0.72
C ILE A 96 -15.80 -6.19 -1.69
N GLN A 97 -15.16 -5.82 -2.81
CA GLN A 97 -15.78 -4.98 -3.85
C GLN A 97 -17.01 -5.63 -4.49
N ALA A 98 -17.00 -6.95 -4.65
CA ALA A 98 -18.15 -7.69 -5.17
C ALA A 98 -19.28 -7.85 -4.12
N GLY A 99 -19.13 -7.32 -2.90
CA GLY A 99 -20.08 -7.55 -1.81
C GLY A 99 -20.16 -9.03 -1.38
N ARG A 100 -19.15 -9.84 -1.73
CA ARG A 100 -19.07 -11.28 -1.45
C ARG A 100 -18.14 -11.60 -0.27
N PHE A 101 -17.83 -10.58 0.54
CA PHE A 101 -16.97 -10.72 1.71
C PHE A 101 -17.77 -10.35 2.95
N ASP A 102 -18.13 -11.37 3.72
CA ASP A 102 -18.77 -11.24 5.02
C ASP A 102 -17.80 -11.78 6.07
N CYS A 103 -17.30 -10.88 6.91
CA CYS A 103 -16.45 -11.23 8.04
C CYS A 103 -17.21 -11.23 9.37
N ALA A 104 -18.53 -11.00 9.35
CA ALA A 104 -19.34 -10.93 10.56
C ALA A 104 -19.25 -12.24 11.35
N GLY A 105 -18.60 -12.19 12.51
CA GLY A 105 -18.40 -13.35 13.38
C GLY A 105 -17.28 -14.31 12.97
N ASP A 106 -16.57 -14.09 11.85
CA ASP A 106 -15.34 -14.82 11.51
C ASP A 106 -14.12 -14.01 11.94
N MET A 107 -13.76 -14.17 13.21
CA MET A 107 -12.68 -13.43 13.86
C MET A 107 -11.29 -13.69 13.21
N PRO A 108 -10.90 -14.93 12.87
CA PRO A 108 -9.68 -15.18 12.09
C PRO A 108 -9.65 -14.43 10.75
N LEU A 109 -10.74 -14.45 10.00
CA LEU A 109 -10.82 -13.79 8.70
C LEU A 109 -10.81 -12.26 8.82
N ALA A 110 -11.55 -11.71 9.79
CA ALA A 110 -11.55 -10.28 10.09
C ALA A 110 -10.15 -9.80 10.48
N LEU A 111 -9.45 -10.52 11.37
CA LEU A 111 -8.10 -10.19 11.82
C LEU A 111 -7.09 -10.25 10.66
N MET A 112 -7.15 -11.30 9.85
CA MET A 112 -6.28 -11.43 8.67
C MET A 112 -6.49 -10.25 7.71
N THR A 113 -7.75 -9.84 7.52
CA THR A 113 -8.09 -8.76 6.58
C THR A 113 -7.62 -7.40 7.09
N VAL A 114 -7.90 -7.04 8.34
CA VAL A 114 -7.47 -5.73 8.87
C VAL A 114 -5.94 -5.60 8.92
N ARG A 115 -5.22 -6.70 9.19
CA ARG A 115 -3.75 -6.73 9.15
C ARG A 115 -3.20 -6.62 7.74
N ALA A 116 -3.88 -7.22 6.78
CA ALA A 116 -3.52 -7.06 5.38
C ALA A 116 -3.68 -5.59 4.96
N PHE A 117 -4.80 -4.95 5.33
CA PHE A 117 -5.15 -3.59 4.90
C PHE A 117 -5.15 -2.58 6.06
N PRO A 118 -4.00 -2.32 6.70
CA PRO A 118 -3.96 -1.42 7.85
C PRO A 118 -4.28 0.02 7.42
N LYS A 119 -4.96 0.77 8.30
CA LYS A 119 -5.29 2.20 8.13
C LYS A 119 -6.01 2.54 6.81
N SER A 120 -6.75 1.59 6.24
CA SER A 120 -7.44 1.77 4.97
C SER A 120 -8.98 1.84 5.11
N ALA A 121 -9.65 2.20 4.02
CA ALA A 121 -11.10 2.12 3.91
C ALA A 121 -11.58 0.67 4.04
N THR A 122 -10.86 -0.30 3.47
CA THR A 122 -11.15 -1.74 3.60
C THR A 122 -11.22 -2.17 5.06
N ALA A 123 -10.23 -1.81 5.88
CA ALA A 123 -10.26 -2.14 7.30
C ALA A 123 -11.45 -1.51 8.02
N ARG A 124 -11.83 -0.28 7.66
CA ARG A 124 -13.05 0.35 8.21
C ARG A 124 -14.32 -0.37 7.81
N PHE A 125 -14.44 -0.85 6.58
CA PHE A 125 -15.60 -1.67 6.16
C PHE A 125 -15.68 -2.98 6.96
N ILE A 126 -14.56 -3.67 7.17
CA ILE A 126 -14.50 -4.89 8.00
C ILE A 126 -14.88 -4.59 9.44
N LEU A 127 -14.35 -3.51 10.03
CA LEU A 127 -14.73 -3.07 11.38
C LEU A 127 -16.23 -2.77 11.47
N ALA A 128 -16.82 -2.10 10.47
CA ALA A 128 -18.25 -1.81 10.44
C ALA A 128 -19.11 -3.09 10.35
N GLN A 129 -18.67 -4.12 9.61
CA GLN A 129 -19.34 -5.44 9.59
C GLN A 129 -19.24 -6.17 10.94
N CYS A 130 -18.11 -6.01 11.65
CA CYS A 130 -17.89 -6.59 12.97
C CYS A 130 -18.63 -5.85 14.10
N ALA A 131 -19.01 -4.59 13.89
CA ALA A 131 -19.68 -3.79 14.90
C ALA A 131 -21.04 -4.40 15.28
N GLY A 132 -21.18 -4.81 16.54
CA GLY A 132 -22.39 -5.44 17.07
C GLY A 132 -22.49 -6.95 16.82
N THR A 133 -21.54 -7.58 16.13
CA THR A 133 -21.50 -9.04 15.92
C THR A 133 -20.48 -9.77 16.79
N ILE A 134 -19.50 -9.04 17.33
CA ILE A 134 -18.47 -9.53 18.26
C ILE A 134 -18.49 -8.77 19.59
N SER A 135 -17.75 -9.26 20.59
CA SER A 135 -17.67 -8.57 21.88
C SER A 135 -16.92 -7.24 21.79
N PRO A 136 -17.18 -6.26 22.69
CA PRO A 136 -16.48 -4.98 22.68
C PRO A 136 -14.96 -5.11 22.81
N GLY A 137 -14.46 -6.10 23.54
CA GLY A 137 -13.03 -6.36 23.68
C GLY A 137 -12.39 -6.87 22.39
N GLU A 138 -13.06 -7.79 21.69
CA GLU A 138 -12.61 -8.29 20.38
C GLU A 138 -12.65 -7.19 19.32
N PHE A 139 -13.69 -6.35 19.34
CA PHE A 139 -13.78 -5.19 18.46
C PHE A 139 -12.60 -4.22 18.68
N GLN A 140 -12.31 -3.89 19.94
CA GLN A 140 -11.21 -2.97 20.25
C GLN A 140 -9.86 -3.54 19.82
N MET A 141 -9.64 -4.84 20.03
CA MET A 141 -8.45 -5.55 19.53
C MET A 141 -8.35 -5.44 17.99
N LEU A 142 -9.45 -5.69 17.27
CA LEU A 142 -9.48 -5.54 15.81
C LEU A 142 -9.19 -4.11 15.36
N ALA A 143 -9.76 -3.12 16.04
CA ALA A 143 -9.56 -1.72 15.72
C ALA A 143 -8.09 -1.31 15.93
N GLU A 144 -7.44 -1.80 16.98
CA GLU A 144 -6.01 -1.59 17.23
C GLU A 144 -5.13 -2.23 16.14
N GLU A 145 -5.40 -3.48 15.79
CA GLU A 145 -4.71 -4.20 14.71
C GLU A 145 -4.90 -3.53 13.34
N ALA A 146 -6.07 -2.94 13.10
CA ALA A 146 -6.37 -2.14 11.92
C ALA A 146 -5.66 -0.77 11.92
N GLY A 147 -5.06 -0.34 13.03
CA GLY A 147 -4.43 0.98 13.18
C GLY A 147 -5.42 2.12 13.51
N PHE A 148 -6.60 1.80 14.02
CA PHE A 148 -7.65 2.73 14.45
C PHE A 148 -7.96 2.59 15.95
N ALA A 149 -6.92 2.65 16.77
CA ALA A 149 -7.05 2.52 18.23
C ALA A 149 -8.07 3.52 18.80
N GLY A 150 -9.01 3.00 19.61
CA GLY A 150 -10.04 3.81 20.29
C GLY A 150 -11.24 4.21 19.41
N LEU A 151 -11.35 3.65 18.20
CA LEU A 151 -12.52 3.82 17.36
C LEU A 151 -13.74 3.16 18.04
N PRO A 152 -14.90 3.83 18.16
CA PRO A 152 -16.08 3.23 18.76
C PRO A 152 -16.68 2.17 17.82
N ALA A 153 -17.31 1.14 18.41
CA ALA A 153 -18.04 0.07 17.70
C ALA A 153 -19.38 0.55 17.12
N ASP A 154 -19.38 1.69 16.46
CA ASP A 154 -20.53 2.30 15.81
C ASP A 154 -20.29 2.37 14.29
N PRO A 155 -21.06 1.64 13.45
CA PRO A 155 -20.85 1.60 12.01
C PRO A 155 -20.82 2.98 11.35
N ILE A 156 -21.64 3.92 11.81
CA ILE A 156 -21.70 5.27 11.22
C ILE A 156 -20.39 6.00 11.46
N THR A 157 -19.90 6.00 12.71
CA THR A 157 -18.62 6.63 13.08
C THR A 157 -17.43 5.99 12.37
N ILE A 158 -17.43 4.65 12.27
CA ILE A 158 -16.37 3.90 11.58
C ILE A 158 -16.29 4.31 10.10
N LEU A 159 -17.44 4.44 9.44
CA LEU A 159 -17.53 4.76 8.02
C LEU A 159 -17.43 6.26 7.71
N ALA A 160 -17.75 7.14 8.66
CA ALA A 160 -17.64 8.60 8.47
C ALA A 160 -16.22 9.02 8.06
N GLY A 161 -15.19 8.41 8.63
CA GLY A 161 -13.81 8.69 8.26
C GLY A 161 -13.45 8.29 6.83
N VAL A 162 -14.22 7.42 6.17
CA VAL A 162 -13.98 7.01 4.78
C VAL A 162 -14.37 8.12 3.81
N ILE A 163 -15.31 8.99 4.19
CA ILE A 163 -15.83 10.10 3.37
C ILE A 163 -14.82 11.26 3.29
N GLU A 164 -13.92 11.39 4.27
CA GLU A 164 -12.89 12.44 4.33
C GLU A 164 -11.52 12.04 3.73
N ILE A 165 -11.32 10.78 3.36
CA ILE A 165 -10.11 10.36 2.65
C ILE A 165 -10.34 10.70 1.17
N PRO A 166 -9.63 11.69 0.59
CA PRO A 166 -9.80 12.00 -0.82
C PRO A 166 -9.27 10.82 -1.61
N ASN A 167 -10.15 9.97 -2.16
CA ASN A 167 -9.86 8.99 -3.21
C ASN A 167 -8.36 8.65 -3.36
N THR A 168 -7.75 8.02 -2.34
CA THR A 168 -6.31 7.66 -2.39
C THR A 168 -6.10 6.17 -2.59
N GLU A 169 -7.17 5.42 -2.83
CA GLU A 169 -7.06 4.20 -3.63
C GLU A 169 -7.52 4.60 -5.03
N PRO A 170 -6.60 4.78 -6.00
CA PRO A 170 -7.02 4.93 -7.37
C PRO A 170 -7.82 3.68 -7.73
N LEU A 171 -8.99 3.92 -8.33
CA LEU A 171 -9.69 2.95 -9.16
C LEU A 171 -8.69 2.48 -10.23
N LEU A 172 -7.96 1.41 -9.94
CA LEU A 172 -7.17 0.65 -10.90
C LEU A 172 -7.94 -0.62 -11.25
#